data_AF-A0A8J7I2B1-F1
#
_entry.id   AF-A0A8J7I2B1-F1
#
_cell.length_a   1.000
_cell.length_b   1.000
_cell.length_c   1.000
_cell.angle_alpha   90.00
_cell.angle_beta   90.00
_cell.angle_gamma   90.00
#
_symmetry.space_group_name_H-M   'P 1'
#
loop_
_entity.id
_entity.type
_entity.pdbx_description
1 polymer ?
#
loop_
_entity_poly.entity_id
_entity_poly.type
_entity_poly.pdbx_seq_one_letter_code
_entity_poly.pdbx_strand_id
1 'polypeptide(L)'
;MFRSHTGWVVPIAVISVGFGVNAESAIAKTNLPFSANYDTLNSLEFIPNTAGLLKANLSGTSTDALYGLTQVRGLTYGQFNSSTGVFNFSTDPTVFGLQGAPAGFVKLFGSGSDSLLGSDTLIGFTDFNNLTVKVTGTFMLTGGESRFQNASGTLGLSEFDELDPNFDLTKPVKGRVTVSGTFQTVPEPSTVTTLIGIGVIGIGTLLRRRNRSSTLIAN
;
A
#
# COMPACT_ATOMS: atom_id res chain seq x y z
N MET A 1 6.23 79.23 25.19
CA MET A 1 6.24 78.34 26.37
C MET A 1 5.18 77.27 26.17
N PHE A 2 5.62 76.01 26.10
CA PHE A 2 4.78 74.82 25.92
C PHE A 2 4.09 74.42 27.23
N ARG A 3 2.86 73.92 27.14
CA ARG A 3 2.31 72.99 28.14
C ARG A 3 1.58 71.88 27.38
N SER A 4 2.21 70.72 27.34
CA SER A 4 1.77 69.50 26.67
C SER A 4 0.90 68.67 27.63
N HIS A 5 -0.18 68.09 27.10
CA HIS A 5 -1.09 67.19 27.79
C HIS A 5 -0.45 65.81 27.99
N THR A 6 -0.30 65.37 29.24
CA THR A 6 0.10 64.00 29.57
C THR A 6 -1.14 63.11 29.61
N GLY A 7 -1.53 62.56 28.47
CA GLY A 7 -2.52 61.48 28.38
C GLY A 7 -1.86 60.15 28.73
N TRP A 8 -2.29 59.52 29.82
CA TRP A 8 -1.82 58.22 30.28
C TRP A 8 -2.50 57.13 29.45
N VAL A 9 -1.76 56.42 28.60
CA VAL A 9 -2.26 55.27 27.85
C VAL A 9 -1.70 54.00 28.49
N VAL A 10 -2.58 53.20 29.09
CA VAL A 10 -2.25 51.87 29.61
C VAL A 10 -2.21 50.88 28.43
N PRO A 11 -1.10 50.15 28.20
CA PRO A 11 -1.08 49.12 27.17
C PRO A 11 -1.77 47.85 27.69
N ILE A 12 -2.85 47.45 27.02
CA ILE A 12 -3.48 46.13 27.18
C ILE A 12 -2.51 45.09 26.63
N ALA A 13 -1.92 44.28 27.52
CA ALA A 13 -1.12 43.13 27.14
C ALA A 13 -2.03 42.04 26.58
N VAL A 14 -1.99 41.84 25.26
CA VAL A 14 -2.59 40.67 24.62
C VAL A 14 -1.76 39.46 25.03
N ILE A 15 -2.30 38.64 25.92
CA ILE A 15 -1.74 37.33 26.26
C ILE A 15 -1.89 36.46 25.02
N SER A 16 -0.80 36.33 24.26
CA SER A 16 -0.69 35.35 23.19
C SER A 16 -0.70 33.97 23.85
N VAL A 17 -1.82 33.27 23.79
CA VAL A 17 -1.91 31.87 24.22
C VAL A 17 -0.86 31.09 23.44
N GLY A 18 0.11 30.55 24.16
CA GLY A 18 1.16 29.72 23.60
C GLY A 18 0.53 28.48 22.98
N PHE A 19 0.72 28.32 21.68
CA PHE A 19 0.60 27.01 21.05
C PHE A 19 1.81 26.18 21.51
N GLY A 20 1.67 25.62 22.70
CA GLY A 20 2.61 24.69 23.31
C GLY A 20 2.57 23.37 22.55
N VAL A 21 3.59 23.15 21.73
CA VAL A 21 4.43 21.93 21.65
C VAL A 21 3.79 20.64 22.18
N ASN A 22 2.83 20.11 21.43
CA ASN A 22 2.52 18.69 21.33
C ASN A 22 1.83 18.48 19.98
N ALA A 23 2.50 18.91 18.91
CA ALA A 23 2.16 18.41 17.58
C ALA A 23 2.61 16.94 17.57
N GLU A 24 1.74 16.06 18.03
CA GLU A 24 1.79 14.67 17.62
C GLU A 24 1.89 14.72 16.09
N SER A 25 3.01 14.26 15.53
CA SER A 25 3.24 14.30 14.10
C SER A 25 2.07 13.59 13.43
N ALA A 26 1.15 14.35 12.84
CA ALA A 26 0.04 13.78 12.11
C ALA A 26 0.62 13.12 10.87
N ILE A 27 0.83 11.81 10.93
CA ILE A 27 1.20 11.00 9.78
C ILE A 27 -0.05 10.96 8.91
N ALA A 28 -0.09 11.80 7.88
CA ALA A 28 -1.17 11.78 6.92
C ALA A 28 -1.19 10.41 6.24
N LYS A 29 -2.32 9.71 6.32
CA LYS A 29 -2.56 8.48 5.57
C LYS A 29 -3.45 8.81 4.39
N THR A 30 -3.02 8.45 3.19
CA THR A 30 -3.82 8.63 1.97
C THR A 30 -4.47 7.31 1.61
N ASN A 31 -5.81 7.29 1.55
CA ASN A 31 -6.55 6.15 1.05
C ASN A 31 -6.61 6.22 -0.49
N LEU A 32 -6.13 5.19 -1.16
CA LEU A 32 -6.09 5.07 -2.61
C LEU A 32 -6.99 3.91 -3.06
N PRO A 33 -8.05 4.18 -3.86
CA PRO A 33 -8.86 3.12 -4.43
C PRO A 33 -8.05 2.34 -5.46
N PHE A 34 -8.23 1.03 -5.50
CA PHE A 34 -7.59 0.16 -6.47
C PHE A 34 -8.60 -0.77 -7.13
N SER A 35 -8.50 -0.90 -8.44
CA SER A 35 -9.21 -1.91 -9.22
C SER A 35 -8.39 -2.22 -10.46
N ALA A 36 -8.24 -3.50 -10.77
CA ALA A 36 -7.52 -3.97 -11.95
C ALA A 36 -8.01 -5.36 -12.35
N ASN A 37 -8.04 -5.63 -13.64
CA ASN A 37 -8.25 -6.96 -14.20
C ASN A 37 -6.99 -7.40 -14.93
N TYR A 38 -6.39 -8.49 -14.47
CA TYR A 38 -5.21 -9.10 -15.08
C TYR A 38 -5.63 -10.35 -15.83
N ASP A 39 -5.24 -10.45 -17.10
CA ASP A 39 -5.24 -11.72 -17.81
C ASP A 39 -3.99 -12.50 -17.38
N THR A 40 -4.19 -13.72 -16.90
CA THR A 40 -3.17 -14.47 -16.14
C THR A 40 -2.83 -15.82 -16.76
N LEU A 41 -1.61 -16.27 -16.45
CA LEU A 41 -1.09 -17.59 -16.71
C LEU A 41 -0.58 -18.17 -15.39
N ASN A 42 -1.17 -19.27 -14.98
CA ASN A 42 -0.87 -20.02 -13.76
C ASN A 42 -0.10 -21.29 -14.11
N SER A 43 1.18 -21.36 -13.74
CA SER A 43 1.98 -22.58 -13.91
C SER A 43 1.97 -23.38 -12.61
N LEU A 44 1.51 -24.63 -12.68
CA LEU A 44 1.32 -25.50 -11.53
C LEU A 44 2.40 -26.57 -11.46
N GLU A 45 2.97 -26.80 -10.28
CA GLU A 45 3.98 -27.82 -10.02
C GLU A 45 3.61 -28.59 -8.77
N PHE A 46 3.29 -29.88 -8.89
CA PHE A 46 3.01 -30.72 -7.72
C PHE A 46 4.28 -30.93 -6.89
N ILE A 47 4.12 -30.84 -5.58
CA ILE A 47 5.20 -31.11 -4.64
C ILE A 47 5.31 -32.63 -4.47
N PRO A 48 6.49 -33.24 -4.72
CA PRO A 48 6.67 -34.68 -4.59
C PRO A 48 6.39 -35.18 -3.18
N ASN A 49 5.88 -36.42 -3.07
CA ASN A 49 5.61 -37.10 -1.80
C ASN A 49 4.61 -36.40 -0.88
N THR A 50 3.82 -35.46 -1.40
CA THR A 50 2.75 -34.79 -0.67
C THR A 50 1.44 -34.84 -1.45
N ALA A 51 0.41 -35.43 -0.86
CA ALA A 51 -0.86 -35.62 -1.53
C ALA A 51 -1.58 -34.28 -1.73
N GLY A 52 -1.86 -33.95 -3.00
CA GLY A 52 -2.64 -32.77 -3.39
C GLY A 52 -1.95 -31.42 -3.17
N LEU A 53 -0.69 -31.38 -2.70
CA LEU A 53 0.04 -30.14 -2.57
C LEU A 53 0.73 -29.75 -3.87
N LEU A 54 0.65 -28.47 -4.19
CA LEU A 54 1.28 -27.89 -5.37
C LEU A 54 1.81 -26.48 -5.08
N LYS A 55 2.68 -26.03 -5.96
CA LYS A 55 3.19 -24.67 -6.07
C LYS A 55 2.60 -24.05 -7.34
N ALA A 56 2.06 -22.85 -7.23
CA ALA A 56 1.52 -22.10 -8.35
C ALA A 56 2.34 -20.82 -8.57
N ASN A 57 2.82 -20.65 -9.79
CA ASN A 57 3.44 -19.41 -10.24
C ASN A 57 2.46 -18.65 -11.12
N LEU A 58 2.06 -17.48 -10.66
CA LEU A 58 1.16 -16.57 -11.35
C LEU A 58 1.98 -15.55 -12.13
N SER A 59 1.58 -15.28 -13.36
CA SER A 59 2.00 -14.09 -14.10
C SER A 59 0.82 -13.53 -14.88
N GLY A 60 0.76 -12.21 -15.06
CA GLY A 60 -0.32 -11.62 -15.82
C GLY A 60 -0.11 -10.17 -16.17
N THR A 61 -0.97 -9.68 -17.04
CA THR A 61 -0.95 -8.30 -17.55
C THR A 61 -2.35 -7.69 -17.53
N SER A 62 -2.41 -6.39 -17.32
CA SER A 62 -3.62 -5.59 -17.30
C SER A 62 -3.46 -4.37 -18.20
N THR A 63 -4.55 -4.00 -18.87
CA THR A 63 -4.65 -2.75 -19.65
C THR A 63 -5.40 -1.65 -18.88
N ASP A 64 -6.04 -1.99 -17.75
CA ASP A 64 -6.93 -1.12 -16.97
C ASP A 64 -6.42 -0.83 -15.56
N ALA A 65 -5.28 -1.41 -15.15
CA ALA A 65 -4.75 -1.23 -13.81
C ALA A 65 -4.40 0.22 -13.49
N LEU A 66 -4.92 0.69 -12.35
CA LEU A 66 -4.61 2.02 -11.83
C LEU A 66 -3.13 2.16 -11.48
N TYR A 67 -2.69 3.41 -11.48
CA TYR A 67 -1.34 3.81 -11.10
C TYR A 67 -0.21 3.17 -11.92
N GLY A 68 -0.51 2.62 -13.09
CA GLY A 68 0.49 1.99 -13.95
C GLY A 68 0.96 0.62 -13.45
N LEU A 69 0.22 -0.03 -12.54
CA LEU A 69 0.51 -1.37 -12.04
C LEU A 69 0.01 -2.46 -13.02
N THR A 70 0.48 -2.40 -14.27
CA THR A 70 -0.03 -3.18 -15.41
C THR A 70 0.40 -4.65 -15.45
N GLN A 71 1.18 -5.12 -14.48
CA GLN A 71 1.69 -6.49 -14.41
C GLN A 71 1.47 -7.07 -13.01
N VAL A 72 1.20 -8.38 -12.96
CA VAL A 72 1.13 -9.15 -11.72
C VAL A 72 2.08 -10.35 -11.81
N ARG A 73 2.75 -10.65 -10.71
CA ARG A 73 3.48 -11.90 -10.49
C ARG A 73 3.21 -12.42 -9.10
N GLY A 74 3.18 -13.74 -8.95
CA GLY A 74 3.03 -14.34 -7.64
C GLY A 74 3.58 -15.75 -7.56
N LEU A 75 3.83 -16.15 -6.33
CA LEU A 75 4.16 -17.50 -5.91
C LEU A 75 3.24 -17.84 -4.75
N THR A 76 2.39 -18.84 -4.92
CA THR A 76 1.51 -19.35 -3.86
C THR A 76 1.58 -20.86 -3.77
N TYR A 77 1.17 -21.41 -2.63
CA TYR A 77 1.11 -22.85 -2.39
C TYR A 77 -0.35 -23.25 -2.29
N GLY A 78 -0.69 -24.41 -2.83
CA GLY A 78 -2.06 -24.89 -2.92
C GLY A 78 -2.21 -26.29 -2.36
N GLN A 79 -3.35 -26.57 -1.73
CA GLN A 79 -3.79 -27.92 -1.41
C GLN A 79 -5.12 -28.22 -2.09
N PHE A 80 -5.12 -29.26 -2.94
CA PHE A 80 -6.30 -29.77 -3.60
C PHE A 80 -6.95 -30.89 -2.80
N ASN A 81 -8.26 -30.77 -2.57
CA ASN A 81 -9.08 -31.86 -2.07
C ASN A 81 -9.88 -32.47 -3.23
N SER A 82 -9.47 -33.65 -3.69
CA SER A 82 -10.12 -34.37 -4.80
C SER A 82 -11.52 -34.88 -4.47
N SER A 83 -11.88 -35.03 -3.19
CA SER A 83 -13.22 -35.46 -2.78
C SER A 83 -14.24 -34.33 -2.87
N THR A 84 -13.81 -33.08 -2.72
CA THR A 84 -14.70 -31.91 -2.73
C THR A 84 -14.50 -30.99 -3.94
N GLY A 85 -13.41 -31.15 -4.69
CA GLY A 85 -13.03 -30.24 -5.77
C GLY A 85 -12.60 -28.86 -5.28
N VAL A 86 -12.17 -28.74 -4.02
CA VAL A 86 -11.79 -27.46 -3.40
C VAL A 86 -10.27 -27.33 -3.37
N PHE A 87 -9.78 -26.15 -3.73
CA PHE A 87 -8.41 -25.73 -3.50
C PHE A 87 -8.35 -24.72 -2.36
N ASN A 88 -7.36 -24.84 -1.49
CA ASN A 88 -6.95 -23.75 -0.60
C ASN A 88 -5.58 -23.28 -1.03
N PHE A 89 -5.39 -21.97 -1.17
CA PHE A 89 -4.10 -21.37 -1.51
C PHE A 89 -3.64 -20.40 -0.45
N SER A 90 -2.32 -20.32 -0.25
CA SER A 90 -1.68 -19.31 0.58
C SER A 90 -0.25 -19.07 0.16
N THR A 91 0.17 -17.81 0.20
CA THR A 91 1.60 -17.45 0.12
C THR A 91 2.40 -17.88 1.34
N ASP A 92 1.77 -18.24 2.47
CA ASP A 92 2.46 -18.84 3.61
C ASP A 92 2.46 -20.37 3.46
N PRO A 93 3.60 -21.00 3.10
CA PRO A 93 3.66 -22.45 2.92
C PRO A 93 3.46 -23.23 4.25
N THR A 94 3.66 -22.59 5.41
CA THR A 94 3.58 -23.28 6.70
C THR A 94 2.16 -23.70 7.06
N VAL A 95 1.14 -23.05 6.49
CA VAL A 95 -0.28 -23.44 6.66
C VAL A 95 -0.57 -24.82 6.08
N PHE A 96 0.26 -25.29 5.15
CA PHE A 96 0.19 -26.63 4.55
C PHE A 96 1.24 -27.59 5.12
N GLY A 97 1.95 -27.20 6.19
CA GLY A 97 3.00 -28.00 6.81
C GLY A 97 4.33 -28.04 6.06
N LEU A 98 4.53 -27.18 5.06
CA LEU A 98 5.75 -27.11 4.24
C LEU A 98 6.85 -26.29 4.94
N GLN A 99 7.44 -26.85 5.99
CA GLN A 99 8.53 -26.21 6.73
C GLN A 99 9.78 -26.06 5.86
N GLY A 100 10.39 -24.87 5.86
CA GLY A 100 11.59 -24.57 5.08
C GLY A 100 11.35 -24.26 3.60
N ALA A 101 10.10 -24.31 3.12
CA ALA A 101 9.78 -23.81 1.79
C ALA A 101 9.93 -22.27 1.73
N PRO A 102 10.32 -21.71 0.58
CA PRO A 102 10.38 -20.26 0.39
C PRO A 102 9.01 -19.62 0.66
N ALA A 103 9.01 -18.43 1.27
CA ALA A 103 7.79 -17.64 1.38
C ALA A 103 7.26 -17.29 -0.02
N GLY A 104 5.97 -17.47 -0.21
CA GLY A 104 5.26 -16.95 -1.37
C GLY A 104 5.13 -15.43 -1.33
N PHE A 105 4.67 -14.86 -2.43
CA PHE A 105 4.42 -13.42 -2.54
C PHE A 105 3.42 -13.13 -3.67
N VAL A 106 2.85 -11.93 -3.63
CA VAL A 106 2.17 -11.31 -4.77
C VAL A 106 2.77 -9.92 -4.99
N LYS A 107 3.13 -9.61 -6.24
CA LYS A 107 3.66 -8.32 -6.67
C LYS A 107 2.82 -7.76 -7.81
N LEU A 108 2.25 -6.57 -7.61
CA LEU A 108 1.66 -5.74 -8.66
C LEU A 108 2.68 -4.68 -9.05
N PHE A 109 2.97 -4.50 -10.34
CA PHE A 109 4.03 -3.61 -10.81
C PHE A 109 3.78 -3.18 -12.26
N GLY A 110 4.61 -2.32 -12.84
CA GLY A 110 4.51 -1.99 -14.26
C GLY A 110 5.76 -1.31 -14.78
N SER A 111 5.62 -0.34 -15.69
CA SER A 111 6.76 0.36 -16.26
C SER A 111 7.35 1.33 -15.22
N GLY A 112 8.42 0.93 -14.55
CA GLY A 112 9.13 1.74 -13.56
C GLY A 112 9.44 0.97 -12.28
N SER A 113 9.70 1.72 -11.21
CA SER A 113 10.01 1.19 -9.87
C SER A 113 8.80 1.12 -8.94
N ASP A 114 7.60 1.49 -9.42
CA ASP A 114 6.40 1.43 -8.59
C ASP A 114 5.90 -0.01 -8.50
N SER A 115 5.70 -0.47 -7.27
CA SER A 115 5.09 -1.77 -7.04
C SER A 115 4.36 -1.84 -5.71
N LEU A 116 3.37 -2.73 -5.65
CA LEU A 116 2.70 -3.17 -4.43
C LEU A 116 3.11 -4.62 -4.16
N LEU A 117 3.45 -4.91 -2.91
CA LEU A 117 3.92 -6.21 -2.44
C LEU A 117 3.02 -6.71 -1.33
N GLY A 118 2.79 -8.02 -1.29
CA GLY A 118 1.99 -8.61 -0.25
C GLY A 118 1.91 -10.12 -0.30
N SER A 119 0.91 -10.61 0.43
CA SER A 119 0.62 -12.03 0.66
C SER A 119 -0.84 -12.30 0.35
N ASP A 120 -1.18 -13.53 0.03
CA ASP A 120 -2.55 -13.95 -0.26
C ASP A 120 -3.02 -15.13 0.58
N THR A 121 -4.34 -15.26 0.65
CA THR A 121 -5.04 -16.46 1.12
C THR A 121 -6.32 -16.59 0.32
N LEU A 122 -6.47 -17.71 -0.38
CA LEU A 122 -7.51 -17.93 -1.37
C LEU A 122 -8.19 -19.28 -1.18
N ILE A 123 -9.43 -19.36 -1.64
CA ILE A 123 -10.19 -20.59 -1.79
C ILE A 123 -10.71 -20.70 -3.22
N GLY A 124 -10.47 -21.86 -3.83
CA GLY A 124 -10.86 -22.20 -5.20
C GLY A 124 -11.90 -23.32 -5.23
N PHE A 125 -12.84 -23.21 -6.16
CA PHE A 125 -13.88 -24.20 -6.42
C PHE A 125 -13.79 -24.67 -7.86
N THR A 126 -13.52 -25.96 -8.06
CA THR A 126 -13.44 -26.57 -9.38
C THR A 126 -14.81 -27.07 -9.84
N ASP A 127 -15.21 -26.65 -11.03
CA ASP A 127 -16.34 -27.20 -11.77
C ASP A 127 -15.81 -28.11 -12.87
N PHE A 128 -15.83 -29.42 -12.63
CA PHE A 128 -15.34 -30.42 -13.59
C PHE A 128 -16.23 -30.57 -14.82
N ASN A 129 -17.51 -30.16 -14.76
CA ASN A 129 -18.41 -30.24 -15.91
C ASN A 129 -18.10 -29.13 -16.90
N ASN A 130 -17.82 -27.93 -16.39
CA ASN A 130 -17.51 -26.76 -17.20
C ASN A 130 -16.01 -26.55 -17.41
N LEU A 131 -15.16 -27.37 -16.77
CA LEU A 131 -13.69 -27.27 -16.80
C LEU A 131 -13.19 -25.89 -16.37
N THR A 132 -13.72 -25.39 -15.25
CA THR A 132 -13.36 -24.07 -14.73
C THR A 132 -13.01 -24.12 -13.25
N VAL A 133 -12.22 -23.15 -12.79
CA VAL A 133 -11.98 -22.91 -11.37
C VAL A 133 -12.36 -21.48 -11.05
N LYS A 134 -13.14 -21.30 -9.99
CA LYS A 134 -13.44 -19.97 -9.43
C LYS A 134 -12.69 -19.83 -8.13
N VAL A 135 -11.84 -18.83 -8.04
CA VAL A 135 -11.01 -18.55 -6.86
C VAL A 135 -11.43 -17.22 -6.27
N THR A 136 -11.50 -17.16 -4.94
CA THR A 136 -11.76 -15.91 -4.21
C THR A 136 -10.86 -15.84 -3.00
N GLY A 137 -10.55 -14.62 -2.56
CA GLY A 137 -9.78 -14.45 -1.35
C GLY A 137 -9.31 -13.03 -1.13
N THR A 138 -8.17 -12.90 -0.47
CA THR A 138 -7.62 -11.61 -0.09
C THR A 138 -6.16 -11.49 -0.47
N PHE A 139 -5.77 -10.28 -0.84
CA PHE A 139 -4.40 -9.84 -1.02
C PHE A 139 -4.07 -8.82 0.08
N MET A 140 -3.27 -9.22 1.04
CA MET A 140 -2.80 -8.38 2.14
C MET A 140 -1.50 -7.70 1.75
N LEU A 141 -1.55 -6.38 1.58
CA LEU A 141 -0.40 -5.54 1.27
C LEU A 141 0.51 -5.43 2.49
N THR A 142 1.77 -5.80 2.29
CA THR A 142 2.83 -5.72 3.31
C THR A 142 3.82 -4.61 3.00
N GLY A 143 3.75 -4.01 1.81
CA GLY A 143 4.56 -2.87 1.44
C GLY A 143 4.46 -2.53 -0.05
N GLY A 144 5.43 -1.77 -0.51
CA GLY A 144 5.57 -1.37 -1.89
C GLY A 144 6.87 -0.61 -2.12
N GLU A 145 7.15 -0.32 -3.39
CA GLU A 145 8.34 0.41 -3.82
C GLU A 145 7.95 1.81 -4.31
N SER A 146 8.90 2.75 -4.30
CA SER A 146 8.71 4.11 -4.83
C SER A 146 7.55 4.85 -4.16
N ARG A 147 6.54 5.33 -4.89
CA ARG A 147 5.39 6.07 -4.31
C ARG A 147 4.47 5.22 -3.43
N PHE A 148 4.67 3.91 -3.43
CA PHE A 148 3.94 2.94 -2.61
C PHE A 148 4.77 2.41 -1.44
N GLN A 149 5.87 3.07 -1.10
CA GLN A 149 6.58 2.79 0.15
C GLN A 149 5.61 2.85 1.33
N ASN A 150 5.70 1.84 2.19
CA ASN A 150 4.82 1.66 3.34
C ASN A 150 3.32 1.50 2.99
N ALA A 151 3.01 1.09 1.75
CA ALA A 151 1.65 0.75 1.39
C ALA A 151 1.13 -0.41 2.25
N SER A 152 -0.08 -0.28 2.75
CA SER A 152 -0.74 -1.31 3.57
C SER A 152 -2.23 -1.34 3.31
N GLY A 153 -2.85 -2.50 3.55
CA GLY A 153 -4.28 -2.69 3.33
C GLY A 153 -4.60 -4.11 2.91
N THR A 154 -5.89 -4.36 2.69
CA THR A 154 -6.39 -5.65 2.22
C THR A 154 -7.25 -5.41 1.00
N LEU A 155 -6.89 -6.06 -0.10
CA LEU A 155 -7.63 -6.03 -1.36
C LEU A 155 -8.36 -7.36 -1.53
N GLY A 156 -9.56 -7.31 -2.10
CA GLY A 156 -10.29 -8.50 -2.51
C GLY A 156 -9.72 -9.06 -3.82
N LEU A 157 -9.66 -10.39 -3.88
CA LEU A 157 -9.30 -11.14 -5.07
C LEU A 157 -10.47 -11.99 -5.53
N SER A 158 -10.73 -11.98 -6.83
CA SER A 158 -11.58 -12.94 -7.51
C SER A 158 -10.85 -13.39 -8.78
N GLU A 159 -10.83 -14.67 -9.04
CA GLU A 159 -10.17 -15.24 -10.21
C GLU A 159 -11.04 -16.30 -10.86
N PHE A 160 -10.92 -16.39 -12.17
CA PHE A 160 -11.57 -17.38 -13.00
C PHE A 160 -10.52 -18.01 -13.90
N ASP A 161 -10.35 -19.32 -13.78
CA ASP A 161 -9.41 -20.11 -14.57
C ASP A 161 -10.14 -21.08 -15.49
N GLU A 162 -9.60 -21.28 -16.68
CA GLU A 162 -10.03 -22.27 -17.67
C GLU A 162 -9.07 -23.47 -17.63
N LEU A 163 -9.59 -24.65 -17.29
CA LEU A 163 -8.81 -25.88 -17.27
C LEU A 163 -8.67 -26.45 -18.68
N ASP A 164 -7.49 -27.02 -18.97
CA ASP A 164 -7.28 -27.75 -20.21
C ASP A 164 -8.23 -28.96 -20.26
N PRO A 165 -8.95 -29.21 -21.38
CA PRO A 165 -9.86 -30.34 -21.50
C PRO A 165 -9.21 -31.72 -21.33
N ASN A 166 -7.90 -31.82 -21.54
CA ASN A 166 -7.13 -33.04 -21.31
C ASN A 166 -6.44 -33.05 -19.94
N PHE A 167 -6.71 -32.06 -19.09
CA PHE A 167 -6.07 -31.85 -17.79
C PHE A 167 -4.53 -31.86 -17.89
N ASP A 168 -3.99 -31.29 -18.97
CA ASP A 168 -2.55 -31.17 -19.18
C ASP A 168 -1.97 -30.04 -18.31
N LEU A 169 -1.59 -30.39 -17.09
CA LEU A 169 -1.01 -29.46 -16.11
C LEU A 169 0.45 -29.06 -16.42
N THR A 170 1.03 -29.55 -17.52
CA THR A 170 2.35 -29.07 -18.00
C THR A 170 2.25 -27.72 -18.70
N LYS A 171 1.04 -27.34 -19.13
CA LYS A 171 0.76 -26.04 -19.72
C LYS A 171 0.25 -25.07 -18.66
N PRO A 172 0.58 -23.76 -18.78
CA PRO A 172 -0.02 -22.77 -17.91
C PRO A 172 -1.54 -22.74 -18.07
N VAL A 173 -2.24 -22.74 -16.95
CA VAL A 173 -3.69 -22.53 -16.86
C VAL A 173 -3.96 -21.06 -17.15
N LYS A 174 -4.88 -20.78 -18.07
CA LYS A 174 -5.26 -19.40 -18.42
C LYS A 174 -6.35 -18.95 -17.47
N GLY A 175 -6.24 -17.71 -17.00
CA GLY A 175 -7.24 -17.14 -16.14
C GLY A 175 -7.37 -15.64 -16.27
N ARG A 176 -8.24 -15.10 -15.42
CA ARG A 176 -8.39 -13.68 -15.19
C ARG A 176 -8.55 -13.42 -13.71
N VAL A 177 -7.67 -12.58 -13.16
CA VAL A 177 -7.71 -12.12 -11.77
C VAL A 177 -8.23 -10.70 -11.72
N THR A 178 -9.28 -10.47 -10.95
CA THR A 178 -9.75 -9.15 -10.53
C THR A 178 -9.23 -8.86 -9.13
N VAL A 179 -8.53 -7.73 -8.99
CA VAL A 179 -8.05 -7.19 -7.72
C VAL A 179 -8.80 -5.89 -7.45
N SER A 180 -9.43 -5.74 -6.29
CA SER A 180 -10.15 -4.50 -5.97
C SER A 180 -10.16 -4.16 -4.48
N GLY A 181 -10.25 -2.88 -4.15
CA GLY A 181 -10.37 -2.42 -2.77
C GLY A 181 -9.79 -1.02 -2.56
N THR A 182 -9.25 -0.78 -1.38
CA THR A 182 -8.57 0.47 -1.02
C THR A 182 -7.35 0.15 -0.19
N PHE A 183 -6.26 0.86 -0.44
CA PHE A 183 -5.04 0.74 0.35
C PHE A 183 -4.57 2.10 0.85
N GLN A 184 -3.72 2.09 1.87
CA GLN A 184 -3.18 3.29 2.49
C GLN A 184 -1.73 3.47 2.10
N THR A 185 -1.34 4.70 1.78
CA THR A 185 0.07 5.10 1.71
C THR A 185 0.36 6.18 2.73
N VAL A 186 1.60 6.21 3.20
CA VAL A 186 2.12 7.27 4.07
C VAL A 186 3.08 8.11 3.23
N PRO A 187 2.74 9.37 2.91
CA PRO A 187 3.68 10.26 2.24
C PRO A 187 4.94 10.46 3.09
N GLU A 188 6.10 10.46 2.46
CA GLU A 188 7.33 10.87 3.15
C GLU A 188 7.18 12.32 3.66
N PRO A 189 7.67 12.63 4.88
CA PRO A 189 7.68 14.00 5.37
C PRO A 189 8.52 14.87 4.40
N SER A 190 7.85 15.74 3.65
CA SER A 190 8.53 16.69 2.78
C SER A 190 9.37 17.68 3.61
N THR A 191 10.64 17.87 3.27
CA THR A 191 11.53 18.86 3.93
C THR A 191 11.01 20.30 3.82
N VAL A 192 10.08 20.56 2.88
CA VAL A 192 9.51 21.90 2.63
C VAL A 192 8.60 22.38 3.76
N THR A 193 7.82 21.49 4.39
CA THR A 193 6.99 21.86 5.55
C THR A 193 7.84 22.21 6.77
N THR A 194 9.02 21.60 6.92
CA THR A 194 9.96 21.94 7.99
C THR A 194 10.59 23.33 7.78
N LEU A 195 10.87 23.71 6.53
CA LEU A 195 11.52 25.00 6.21
C LEU A 195 10.57 26.21 6.42
N ILE A 196 9.28 26.06 6.10
CA ILE A 196 8.28 27.13 6.31
C ILE A 196 8.13 27.44 7.80
N GLY A 197 8.19 26.43 8.68
CA GLY A 197 8.15 26.62 10.13
C GLY A 197 9.33 27.43 10.68
N ILE A 198 10.55 27.20 10.17
CA ILE A 198 11.75 27.93 10.59
C ILE A 198 11.76 29.37 10.03
N GLY A 199 11.26 29.57 8.80
CA GLY A 199 11.22 30.89 8.15
C GLY A 199 10.32 31.91 8.87
N VAL A 200 9.15 31.46 9.35
CA VAL A 200 8.20 32.33 10.07
C VAL A 200 8.76 32.77 11.44
N ILE A 201 9.51 31.91 12.12
CA ILE A 201 10.18 32.23 13.39
C ILE A 201 11.36 33.21 13.16
N GLY A 202 12.13 33.02 12.09
CA GLY A 202 13.25 33.90 11.73
C GLY A 202 12.84 35.33 11.38
N ILE A 203 11.76 35.51 10.61
CA ILE A 203 11.26 36.85 10.24
C ILE A 203 10.65 37.57 11.46
N GLY A 204 9.95 36.84 12.32
CA GLY A 204 9.36 37.41 13.55
C GLY A 204 10.39 37.96 14.53
N THR A 205 11.54 37.27 14.68
CA THR A 205 12.61 37.71 15.59
C THR A 205 13.42 38.90 15.04
N LEU A 206 13.63 38.97 13.72
CA LEU A 206 14.31 40.10 13.07
C LEU A 206 13.48 41.39 13.11
N LEU A 207 12.16 41.31 12.89
CA LEU A 207 11.26 42.47 13.01
C LEU A 207 11.19 42.98 14.46
N ARG A 208 11.26 42.08 15.45
CA ARG A 208 11.29 42.46 16.88
C ARG A 208 12.60 43.14 17.30
N ARG A 209 13.73 42.79 16.68
CA ARG A 209 15.02 43.49 16.90
C ARG A 209 15.04 44.87 16.26
N ARG A 210 14.50 45.00 15.04
CA ARG A 210 14.49 46.29 14.32
C ARG A 210 13.67 47.37 15.03
N ASN A 211 12.55 46.98 15.66
CA ASN A 211 11.75 47.91 16.48
C ASN A 211 12.35 48.23 17.86
N ARG A 212 13.35 47.47 18.34
CA ARG A 212 14.07 47.77 19.59
C ARG A 212 15.29 48.66 19.39
N SER A 213 15.88 48.68 18.19
CA SER A 213 17.05 49.53 17.89
C SER A 213 16.71 50.98 17.51
N SER A 214 15.43 51.33 17.32
CA SER A 214 15.00 52.71 17.04
C SER A 214 14.74 53.57 18.29
N THR A 215 15.12 53.09 19.48
CA THR A 215 14.96 53.82 20.75
C THR A 215 16.32 53.96 21.45
N LEU A 216 17.31 54.56 20.78
CA LEU A 216 18.59 54.90 21.41
C LEU A 216 19.28 56.08 20.68
N ILE A 217 18.56 57.18 20.46
CA ILE A 217 19.14 58.54 20.43
C ILE A 217 18.06 59.49 20.99
N ALA A 218 18.16 59.82 22.28
CA ALA A 218 17.75 61.10 22.87
C ALA A 218 17.97 61.04 24.39
N ASN A 219 19.22 61.28 24.80
CA ASN A 219 19.64 62.23 25.86
C ASN A 219 21.11 61.98 26.18
#